data_AF-A0A968UV27-F1
#
_entry.id   AF-A0A968UV27-F1
#
_cell.length_a   1.000
_cell.length_b   1.000
_cell.length_c   1.000
_cell.angle_alpha   90.00
_cell.angle_beta   90.00
_cell.angle_gamma   90.00
#
_symmetry.space_group_name_H-M   'P 1'
#
loop_
_entity.id
_entity.type
_entity.pdbx_description
1 polymer ?
#
loop_
_entity_poly.entity_id
_entity_poly.type
_entity_poly.pdbx_seq_one_letter_code
_entity_poly.pdbx_strand_id
1 'polypeptide(L)'
;MKNSIIIRVVLLGAVAIVSIIALQTYWLIKTWKEKETEFDEKVKIGLGGVVKEFEKVATLPPYELIKQVSSNYYVVNVNQVINANDLEHFLKVHFSKVNLEEICQYAIYDCASNKMVGGNILNLKGTVTNVPKEELPTHDEYLYYFGIRFPEKKEKYSFHDDS
;
A
#
# COMPACT_ATOMS: atom_id res chain seq x y z
N MET A 1 -48.46 -37.24 -12.89
CA MET A 1 -47.15 -36.77 -13.40
C MET A 1 -46.07 -37.16 -12.40
N LYS A 2 -44.96 -37.73 -12.84
CA LYS A 2 -44.00 -38.45 -11.98
C LYS A 2 -43.12 -37.44 -11.24
N ASN A 3 -43.25 -37.34 -9.90
CA ASN A 3 -42.48 -36.41 -9.03
C ASN A 3 -40.96 -36.41 -9.30
N SER A 4 -40.42 -37.54 -9.78
CA SER A 4 -39.01 -37.70 -10.13
C SER A 4 -38.53 -36.76 -11.24
N ILE A 5 -39.40 -36.32 -12.16
CA ILE A 5 -39.03 -35.39 -13.24
C ILE A 5 -38.83 -33.99 -12.66
N ILE A 6 -39.75 -33.54 -11.81
CA ILE A 6 -39.71 -32.22 -11.16
C ILE A 6 -38.46 -32.13 -10.27
N ILE A 7 -38.17 -33.17 -9.48
CA ILE A 7 -36.99 -33.23 -8.61
C ILE A 7 -35.68 -33.17 -9.42
N ARG A 8 -35.60 -33.83 -10.58
CA ARG A 8 -34.42 -33.76 -11.46
C ARG A 8 -34.19 -32.36 -12.02
N VAL A 9 -35.26 -31.67 -12.43
CA VAL A 9 -35.16 -30.30 -12.94
C VAL A 9 -34.71 -29.34 -11.84
N VAL A 10 -35.25 -29.48 -10.62
CA VAL A 10 -34.84 -28.69 -9.47
C VAL A 10 -33.37 -28.94 -9.11
N LEU A 11 -32.92 -30.20 -9.11
CA LEU A 11 -31.52 -30.55 -8.86
C LEU A 11 -30.56 -29.96 -9.89
N LEU A 12 -30.90 -30.04 -11.18
CA LEU A 12 -30.09 -29.46 -12.26
C LEU A 12 -30.00 -27.93 -12.12
N GLY A 13 -31.11 -27.27 -11.76
CA GLY A 13 -31.10 -25.83 -11.47
C GLY A 13 -30.18 -25.47 -10.30
N ALA A 14 -30.23 -26.23 -9.21
CA ALA A 14 -29.37 -26.02 -8.05
C ALA A 14 -27.87 -26.16 -8.40
N VAL A 15 -27.50 -27.19 -9.18
CA VAL A 15 -26.12 -27.39 -9.64
C VAL A 15 -25.65 -26.25 -10.55
N ALA A 16 -26.53 -25.75 -11.42
CA ALA A 16 -26.21 -24.62 -12.28
C ALA A 16 -25.92 -23.34 -11.47
N ILE A 17 -26.73 -23.05 -10.45
CA ILE A 17 -26.54 -21.90 -9.57
C ILE A 17 -25.20 -22.02 -8.82
N VAL A 18 -24.90 -23.19 -8.24
CA VAL A 18 -23.63 -23.42 -7.53
C VAL A 18 -22.43 -23.22 -8.46
N SER A 19 -22.52 -23.69 -9.70
CA SER A 19 -21.45 -23.54 -10.69
C SER A 19 -21.21 -22.07 -11.06
N ILE A 20 -22.27 -21.29 -11.22
CA ILE A 20 -22.16 -19.85 -11.52
C ILE A 20 -21.53 -19.09 -10.35
N ILE A 21 -21.95 -19.39 -9.12
CA ILE A 21 -21.38 -18.76 -7.91
C ILE A 21 -19.89 -19.06 -7.81
N ALA A 22 -19.48 -20.32 -8.01
CA ALA A 22 -18.08 -20.72 -7.96
C ALA A 22 -17.22 -19.94 -8.97
N LEU A 23 -17.72 -19.77 -10.21
CA LEU A 23 -17.01 -19.02 -11.24
C LEU A 23 -16.87 -17.54 -10.85
N GLN A 24 -17.94 -16.91 -10.37
CA GLN A 24 -17.92 -15.52 -9.93
C GLN A 24 -16.92 -15.28 -8.79
N THR A 25 -16.90 -16.16 -7.78
CA THR A 25 -15.96 -16.07 -6.66
C THR A 25 -14.51 -16.21 -7.13
N TYR A 26 -14.23 -17.14 -8.05
CA TYR A 26 -12.88 -17.33 -8.60
C TYR A 26 -12.35 -16.07 -9.31
N TRP A 27 -13.14 -15.49 -10.21
CA TRP A 27 -12.76 -14.27 -10.92
C TRP A 27 -12.58 -13.08 -9.97
N LEU A 28 -13.47 -12.93 -8.98
CA LEU A 28 -13.40 -11.86 -7.99
C LEU A 28 -12.07 -11.88 -7.23
N ILE A 29 -11.65 -13.06 -6.74
CA ILE A 29 -10.38 -13.22 -6.02
C ILE A 29 -9.20 -12.92 -6.95
N LYS A 30 -9.25 -13.40 -8.20
CA LYS A 30 -8.19 -13.16 -9.18
C LYS A 30 -8.00 -11.67 -9.47
N THR A 31 -9.09 -10.96 -9.77
CA THR A 31 -9.04 -9.51 -10.05
C THR A 31 -8.57 -8.70 -8.85
N TRP A 32 -8.92 -9.11 -7.62
CA TRP A 32 -8.41 -8.45 -6.43
C TRP A 32 -6.91 -8.61 -6.25
N LYS A 33 -6.39 -9.81 -6.47
CA LYS A 33 -4.94 -10.07 -6.36
C LYS A 33 -4.14 -9.24 -7.37
N GLU A 34 -4.64 -9.15 -8.60
CA GLU A 34 -3.99 -8.37 -9.68
C GLU A 34 -3.95 -6.86 -9.35
N LYS A 35 -5.04 -6.32 -8.81
CA LYS A 35 -5.07 -4.93 -8.33
C LYS A 35 -4.13 -4.64 -7.17
N GLU A 36 -3.94 -5.61 -6.27
CA GLU A 36 -3.03 -5.48 -5.12
C GLU A 36 -1.57 -5.43 -5.58
N THR A 37 -1.20 -6.26 -6.57
CA THR A 37 0.14 -6.25 -7.18
C THR A 37 0.41 -4.97 -7.97
N GLU A 38 -0.51 -4.54 -8.84
CA GLU A 38 -0.34 -3.31 -9.62
C GLU A 38 -0.17 -2.09 -8.69
N PHE A 39 -0.92 -2.04 -7.60
CA PHE A 39 -0.80 -1.00 -6.60
C PHE A 39 0.58 -1.00 -5.93
N ASP A 40 1.04 -2.15 -5.43
CA ASP A 40 2.36 -2.29 -4.79
C ASP A 40 3.51 -1.89 -5.73
N GLU A 41 3.44 -2.28 -7.00
CA GLU A 41 4.40 -1.87 -8.02
C GLU A 41 4.42 -0.36 -8.22
N LYS A 42 3.25 0.29 -8.33
CA LYS A 42 3.17 1.75 -8.44
C LYS A 42 3.75 2.45 -7.22
N VAL A 43 3.46 1.96 -6.02
CA VAL A 43 4.04 2.50 -4.78
C VAL A 43 5.56 2.39 -4.82
N LYS A 44 6.11 1.20 -5.11
CA LYS A 44 7.56 0.98 -5.18
C LYS A 44 8.24 1.85 -6.25
N ILE A 45 7.64 1.99 -7.43
CA ILE A 45 8.17 2.86 -8.50
C ILE A 45 8.12 4.33 -8.08
N GLY A 46 6.99 4.79 -7.51
CA GLY A 46 6.83 6.15 -7.02
C GLY A 46 7.85 6.50 -5.92
N LEU A 47 8.02 5.60 -4.95
CA LEU A 47 9.01 5.74 -3.88
C LEU A 47 10.44 5.69 -4.40
N GLY A 48 10.72 4.84 -5.39
CA GLY A 48 12.01 4.83 -6.08
C GLY A 48 12.33 6.16 -6.75
N GLY A 49 11.32 6.85 -7.27
CA GLY A 49 11.44 8.23 -7.75
C GLY A 49 11.84 9.21 -6.65
N VAL A 50 11.20 9.13 -5.48
CA VAL A 50 11.51 9.97 -4.31
C VAL A 50 12.94 9.73 -3.82
N VAL A 51 13.35 8.48 -3.70
CA VAL A 51 14.70 8.07 -3.30
C VAL A 51 15.76 8.66 -4.24
N LYS A 52 15.49 8.68 -5.56
CA LYS A 52 16.40 9.32 -6.54
C LYS A 52 16.53 10.83 -6.38
N GLU A 53 15.55 11.52 -5.80
CA GLU A 53 15.70 12.96 -5.48
C GLU A 53 16.64 13.15 -4.28
N PHE A 54 16.53 12.27 -3.29
CA PHE A 54 17.43 12.25 -2.13
C PHE A 54 18.87 11.83 -2.49
N GLU A 55 19.04 10.94 -3.48
CA GLU A 55 20.35 10.52 -4.00
C GLU A 55 21.16 11.66 -4.62
N LYS A 56 20.49 12.65 -5.22
CA LYS A 56 21.17 13.80 -5.85
C LYS A 56 21.89 14.68 -4.82
N VAL A 57 21.47 14.59 -3.56
CA VAL A 57 21.95 15.46 -2.47
C VAL A 57 22.92 14.69 -1.55
N ALA A 58 22.73 13.39 -1.38
CA ALA A 58 23.57 12.55 -0.54
C ALA A 58 23.68 11.10 -1.06
N THR A 59 24.71 10.39 -0.62
CA THR A 59 24.88 8.97 -0.94
C THR A 59 23.83 8.12 -0.23
N LEU A 60 23.11 7.31 -1.00
CA LEU A 60 22.10 6.38 -0.49
C LEU A 60 22.72 5.23 0.31
N PRO A 61 21.96 4.60 1.23
CA PRO A 61 22.38 3.37 1.88
C PRO A 61 22.64 2.24 0.86
N PRO A 62 23.59 1.32 1.14
CA PRO A 62 24.01 0.29 0.19
C PRO A 62 22.97 -0.82 -0.04
N TYR A 63 21.95 -0.96 0.80
CA TYR A 63 20.91 -1.98 0.66
C TYR A 63 19.55 -1.53 1.21
N GLU A 64 18.50 -2.16 0.68
CA GLU A 64 17.11 -2.12 1.14
C GLU A 64 16.53 -0.71 1.41
N LEU A 65 16.49 0.10 0.35
CA LEU A 65 16.01 1.48 0.40
C LEU A 65 14.51 1.59 0.67
N ILE A 66 13.73 0.60 0.24
CA ILE A 66 12.26 0.57 0.36
C ILE A 66 11.87 -0.80 0.89
N LYS A 67 11.34 -0.84 2.12
CA LYS A 67 10.84 -2.05 2.77
C LYS A 67 9.32 -1.99 2.89
N GLN A 68 8.64 -3.05 2.47
CA GLN A 68 7.21 -3.21 2.66
C GLN A 68 6.98 -3.96 3.98
N VAL A 69 6.53 -3.25 5.00
CA VAL A 69 6.30 -3.81 6.35
C VAL A 69 4.93 -4.50 6.40
N SER A 70 3.95 -3.97 5.68
CA SER A 70 2.63 -4.58 5.48
C SER A 70 2.06 -4.20 4.11
N SER A 71 0.95 -4.81 3.70
CA SER A 71 0.27 -4.49 2.44
C SER A 71 -0.09 -3.01 2.26
N ASN A 72 -0.19 -2.26 3.35
CA ASN A 72 -0.54 -0.84 3.36
C ASN A 72 0.50 0.06 4.03
N TYR A 73 1.67 -0.45 4.43
CA TYR A 73 2.71 0.32 5.10
C TYR A 73 4.11 0.04 4.54
N TYR A 74 4.81 1.12 4.19
CA TYR A 74 6.13 1.11 3.58
C TYR A 74 7.07 2.00 4.36
N VAL A 75 8.32 1.58 4.48
CA VAL A 75 9.40 2.31 5.14
C VAL A 75 10.50 2.56 4.11
N VAL A 76 11.00 3.80 4.06
CA VAL A 76 12.03 4.20 3.10
C VAL A 76 13.22 4.81 3.82
N ASN A 77 14.38 4.20 3.66
CA ASN A 77 15.65 4.64 4.24
C ASN A 77 16.41 5.51 3.25
N VAL A 78 16.77 6.74 3.66
CA VAL A 78 17.46 7.71 2.80
C VAL A 78 18.81 8.18 3.38
N ASN A 79 19.22 7.64 4.54
CA ASN A 79 20.51 7.89 5.20
C ASN A 79 20.86 9.39 5.40
N GLN A 80 19.87 10.27 5.45
CA GLN A 80 20.05 11.71 5.61
C GLN A 80 18.86 12.36 6.33
N VAL A 81 19.06 13.57 6.85
CA VAL A 81 17.99 14.34 7.47
C VAL A 81 16.92 14.69 6.43
N ILE A 82 15.67 14.40 6.76
CA ILE A 82 14.54 14.58 5.85
C ILE A 82 13.82 15.89 6.20
N ASN A 83 13.72 16.78 5.22
CA ASN A 83 12.84 17.94 5.32
C ASN A 83 11.40 17.54 4.95
N ALA A 84 10.43 17.86 5.81
CA ALA A 84 9.04 17.47 5.60
C ALA A 84 8.40 18.09 4.34
N ASN A 85 8.78 19.32 3.98
CA ASN A 85 8.25 19.99 2.79
C ASN A 85 8.81 19.37 1.50
N ASP A 86 10.11 19.06 1.50
CA ASP A 86 10.75 18.42 0.35
C ASP A 86 10.19 17.01 0.15
N LEU A 87 10.01 16.25 1.23
CA LEU A 87 9.38 14.93 1.18
C LEU A 87 7.97 15.01 0.60
N GLU A 88 7.11 15.92 1.10
CA GLU A 88 5.76 16.09 0.58
C GLU A 88 5.77 16.44 -0.91
N HIS A 89 6.67 17.33 -1.32
CA HIS A 89 6.82 17.73 -2.72
C HIS A 89 7.26 16.56 -3.61
N PHE A 90 8.28 15.80 -3.21
CA PHE A 90 8.75 14.65 -3.97
C PHE A 90 7.68 13.56 -4.08
N LEU A 91 6.96 13.28 -2.99
CA LEU A 91 5.83 12.34 -3.02
C LEU A 91 4.76 12.80 -4.00
N LYS A 92 4.35 14.07 -3.96
CA LYS A 92 3.39 14.64 -4.92
C LYS A 92 3.82 14.44 -6.37
N VAL A 93 5.07 14.81 -6.68
CA VAL A 93 5.60 14.72 -8.04
C VAL A 93 5.67 13.28 -8.53
N HIS A 94 6.26 12.38 -7.75
CA HIS A 94 6.53 11.01 -8.21
C HIS A 94 5.31 10.10 -8.14
N PHE A 95 4.41 10.28 -7.17
CA PHE A 95 3.15 9.53 -7.14
C PHE A 95 2.21 9.93 -8.29
N SER A 96 2.19 11.22 -8.64
CA SER A 96 1.42 11.68 -9.80
C SER A 96 1.93 11.09 -11.11
N LYS A 97 3.27 10.91 -11.27
CA LYS A 97 3.87 10.32 -12.48
C LYS A 97 3.45 8.86 -12.71
N VAL A 98 3.20 8.10 -11.66
CA VAL A 98 2.76 6.70 -11.73
C VAL A 98 1.24 6.54 -11.60
N ASN A 99 0.50 7.66 -11.59
CA ASN A 99 -0.95 7.68 -11.41
C ASN A 99 -1.41 6.94 -10.14
N LEU A 100 -0.64 7.08 -9.06
CA LEU A 100 -0.98 6.59 -7.73
C LEU A 100 -1.78 7.67 -7.02
N GLU A 101 -3.11 7.61 -7.14
CA GLU A 101 -4.02 8.65 -6.66
C GLU A 101 -4.64 8.34 -5.29
N GLU A 102 -4.30 7.19 -4.71
CA GLU A 102 -4.72 6.80 -3.38
C GLU A 102 -4.28 7.81 -2.31
N ILE A 103 -5.17 8.06 -1.35
CA ILE A 103 -4.82 8.86 -0.18
C ILE A 103 -3.75 8.11 0.61
N CYS A 104 -2.70 8.82 1.00
CA CYS A 104 -1.65 8.27 1.84
C CYS A 104 -1.32 9.21 2.99
N GLN A 105 -0.80 8.64 4.07
CA GLN A 105 -0.25 9.35 5.19
C GLN A 105 1.25 9.08 5.21
N TYR A 106 2.06 10.12 5.34
CA TYR A 106 3.51 9.96 5.51
C TYR A 106 3.93 10.55 6.85
N ALA A 107 5.05 10.08 7.41
CA ALA A 107 5.71 10.70 8.56
C ALA A 107 7.20 10.38 8.56
N ILE A 108 7.99 11.20 9.24
CA ILE A 108 9.45 11.10 9.32
C ILE A 108 9.82 10.56 10.70
N TYR A 109 10.76 9.64 10.78
CA TYR A 109 11.24 9.18 12.07
C TYR A 109 12.15 10.21 12.73
N ASP A 110 11.90 10.49 14.01
CA ASP A 110 12.78 11.28 14.86
C ASP A 110 13.42 10.40 15.92
N CYS A 111 14.74 10.21 15.82
CA CYS A 111 15.52 9.41 16.74
C CYS A 111 15.60 10.00 18.15
N ALA A 112 15.40 11.31 18.31
CA ALA A 112 15.45 11.96 19.63
C ALA A 112 14.22 11.65 20.48
N SER A 113 13.04 11.61 19.86
CA SER A 113 11.78 11.30 20.53
C SER A 113 11.33 9.84 20.39
N ASN A 114 12.02 9.05 19.56
CA ASN A 114 11.66 7.67 19.20
C ASN A 114 10.23 7.56 18.65
N LYS A 115 9.84 8.50 17.78
CA LYS A 115 8.49 8.61 17.23
C LYS A 115 8.48 9.08 15.78
N MET A 116 7.39 8.79 15.09
CA MET A 116 7.09 9.32 13.78
C MET A 116 6.51 10.74 13.91
N VAL A 117 7.20 11.74 13.36
CA VAL A 117 6.89 13.17 13.47
C VAL A 117 6.74 13.84 12.10
N GLY A 118 6.24 15.08 12.08
CA GLY A 118 6.22 15.93 10.87
C GLY A 118 5.35 15.42 9.71
N GLY A 119 4.59 14.35 9.92
CA GLY A 119 3.78 13.71 8.91
C GLY A 119 2.50 14.47 8.56
N ASN A 120 1.96 14.22 7.37
CA ASN A 120 0.68 14.76 6.93
C ASN A 120 -0.07 13.76 6.05
N ILE A 121 -1.32 14.08 5.73
CA ILE A 121 -2.15 13.31 4.79
C ILE A 121 -2.00 13.94 3.41
N LEU A 122 -1.56 13.12 2.46
CA LEU A 122 -1.43 13.47 1.06
C LEU A 122 -2.63 12.93 0.29
N ASN A 123 -3.41 13.86 -0.28
CA ASN A 123 -4.50 13.56 -1.20
C ASN A 123 -4.27 14.29 -2.53
N LEU A 124 -3.93 13.53 -3.58
CA LEU A 124 -3.69 14.08 -4.91
C LEU A 124 -4.97 14.44 -5.67
N LYS A 125 -6.13 13.89 -5.27
CA LYS A 125 -7.43 14.19 -5.89
C LYS A 125 -8.04 15.51 -5.39
N GLY A 126 -7.47 16.12 -4.35
CA GLY A 126 -7.97 17.38 -3.78
C GLY A 126 -9.34 17.28 -3.11
N THR A 127 -9.84 16.06 -2.84
CA THR A 127 -11.09 15.87 -2.10
C THR A 127 -10.89 16.12 -0.61
N VAL A 128 -11.87 16.75 0.05
CA VAL A 128 -11.85 16.88 1.52
C VAL A 128 -11.94 15.48 2.11
N THR A 129 -10.95 15.11 2.91
CA THR A 129 -10.85 13.78 3.51
C THR A 129 -10.81 13.93 5.03
N ASN A 130 -11.67 13.18 5.71
CA ASN A 130 -11.74 13.14 7.16
C ASN A 130 -11.03 11.87 7.66
N VAL A 131 -9.80 11.68 7.19
CA VAL A 131 -8.97 10.55 7.60
C VAL A 131 -8.27 10.95 8.91
N PRO A 132 -8.44 10.20 10.00
CA PRO A 132 -7.74 10.47 11.25
C PRO A 132 -6.24 10.38 11.03
N LYS A 133 -5.50 11.35 11.57
CA LYS A 133 -4.04 11.29 11.60
C LYS A 133 -3.62 10.32 12.71
N GLU A 134 -3.54 9.04 12.38
CA GLU A 134 -3.03 8.02 13.30
C GLU A 134 -1.50 8.11 13.42
N GLU A 135 -0.96 7.74 14.58
CA GLU A 135 0.50 7.62 14.71
C GLU A 135 0.98 6.42 13.88
N LEU A 136 1.99 6.64 13.02
CA LEU A 136 2.60 5.57 12.24
C LEU A 136 3.54 4.73 13.13
N PRO A 137 3.57 3.40 12.96
CA PRO A 137 4.48 2.55 13.73
C PRO A 137 5.94 2.84 13.37
N THR A 138 6.82 2.81 14.38
CA THR A 138 8.26 2.94 14.19
C THR A 138 8.86 1.65 13.63
N HIS A 139 10.06 1.75 13.09
CA HIS A 139 10.80 0.64 12.50
C HIS A 139 12.28 0.80 12.84
N ASP A 140 12.76 -0.01 13.78
CA ASP A 140 14.02 0.25 14.49
C ASP A 140 15.28 -0.04 13.66
N GLU A 141 15.13 -0.61 12.45
CA GLU A 141 16.26 -0.97 11.58
C GLU A 141 16.98 0.24 10.95
N TYR A 142 16.37 1.44 10.94
CA TYR A 142 16.92 2.60 10.24
C TYR A 142 16.92 3.86 11.12
N LEU A 143 17.98 4.68 10.99
CA LEU A 143 18.11 5.94 11.73
C LEU A 143 17.51 7.15 10.99
N TYR A 144 17.48 7.08 9.65
CA TYR A 144 17.07 8.17 8.78
C TYR A 144 16.07 7.67 7.74
N TYR A 145 14.81 7.54 8.16
CA TYR A 145 13.75 6.99 7.33
C TYR A 145 12.44 7.77 7.45
N PHE A 146 11.58 7.57 6.46
CA PHE A 146 10.18 7.96 6.52
C PHE A 146 9.27 6.75 6.29
N GLY A 147 8.10 6.79 6.89
CA GLY A 147 7.06 5.79 6.75
C GLY A 147 5.90 6.33 5.94
N ILE A 148 5.26 5.48 5.13
CA ILE A 148 4.09 5.82 4.33
C ILE A 148 3.03 4.74 4.50
N ARG A 149 1.82 5.15 4.89
CA ARG A 149 0.65 4.30 5.06
C ARG A 149 -0.47 4.68 4.11
N PHE A 150 -1.17 3.68 3.60
CA PHE A 150 -2.34 3.85 2.75
C PHE A 150 -3.61 3.44 3.53
N PRO A 151 -4.29 4.39 4.20
CA PRO A 151 -5.36 4.08 5.16
C PRO A 151 -6.59 3.41 4.51
N GLU A 152 -6.83 3.63 3.22
CA GLU A 152 -7.94 2.97 2.50
C GLU A 152 -7.64 1.50 2.14
N LYS A 153 -6.37 1.07 2.24
CA LYS A 153 -5.97 -0.32 2.01
C LYS A 153 -6.04 -1.08 3.32
N LYS A 154 -6.61 -2.29 3.28
CA LYS A 154 -6.63 -3.19 4.43
C LYS A 154 -5.21 -3.61 4.77
N GLU A 155 -4.88 -3.53 6.04
CA GLU A 155 -3.62 -4.02 6.58
C GLU A 155 -3.63 -5.55 6.59
N LYS A 156 -2.65 -6.13 5.89
CA LYS A 156 -2.29 -7.54 5.96
C LYS A 156 -0.78 -7.58 6.19
N TYR A 157 -0.35 -8.27 7.24
CA TYR A 157 1.07 -8.46 7.49
C TYR A 157 1.68 -9.29 6.36
N SER A 158 2.72 -8.74 5.73
CA SER A 158 3.62 -9.52 4.90
C SER A 158 4.57 -10.25 5.85
N PHE A 159 4.29 -11.52 6.12
CA PHE A 159 5.26 -12.40 6.76
C PHE A 159 6.40 -12.64 5.75
N HIS A 160 7.43 -11.78 5.77
CA HIS A 160 8.74 -12.18 5.27
C HIS A 160 9.39 -12.96 6.41
N ASP A 161 9.59 -14.25 6.18
CA ASP A 161 10.33 -15.15 7.06
C ASP A 161 11.81 -14.77 6.89
N ASP A 162 12.33 -13.93 7.78
CA ASP A 162 13.76 -13.66 7.88
C ASP A 162 14.44 -14.90 8.48
N SER A 163 14.99 -15.75 7.60
CA SER A 163 15.90 -16.86 7.92
C SER A 163 17.34 -16.49 7.60
#